data_AF-A0A8C6CCY2-F1
#
_entry.id   AF-A0A8C6CCY2-F1
#
_cell.length_a   1.000
_cell.length_b   1.000
_cell.length_c   1.000
_cell.angle_alpha   90.00
_cell.angle_beta   90.00
_cell.angle_gamma   90.00
#
_symmetry.space_group_name_H-M   'P 1'
#
loop_
_entity.id
_entity.type
_entity.pdbx_description
1 polymer ?
#
loop_
_entity_poly.entity_id
_entity_poly.type
_entity_poly.pdbx_seq_one_letter_code
_entity_poly.pdbx_strand_id
1 'polypeptide(L)'
;MLLPREGRRKLETPFLPQPLSCPESMMAWSLVFLSVVLLSAFPGPSAGGHPMPKLADRKMCADEECSHPISMAVALQDYVAPDCRFLTIYQGQVVYVFSKLKGRGRLFWGGSVQGDYYGDGAARLGYFPSSIVREDQTLRPAKTDVKTDIWDFYCQ
;
A
#
# COMPACT_ATOMS: atom_id res chain seq x y z
N MET A 1 -42.17 -62.05 -14.20
CA MET A 1 -40.84 -61.66 -14.74
C MET A 1 -39.86 -61.77 -13.59
N LEU A 2 -39.23 -62.94 -13.42
CA LEU A 2 -37.79 -63.19 -13.64
C LEU A 2 -36.93 -62.23 -12.78
N LEU A 3 -36.12 -62.62 -11.79
CA LEU A 3 -35.70 -63.88 -11.18
C LEU A 3 -35.08 -63.50 -9.81
N PRO A 4 -35.23 -64.31 -8.75
CA PRO A 4 -34.65 -64.04 -7.43
C PRO A 4 -33.15 -64.35 -7.36
N ARG A 5 -32.46 -63.65 -6.44
CA ARG A 5 -31.10 -63.96 -5.98
C ARG A 5 -31.07 -65.26 -5.17
N GLU A 6 -30.37 -66.24 -5.71
CA GLU A 6 -29.92 -67.50 -5.09
C GLU A 6 -28.38 -67.44 -5.12
N GLY A 7 -27.54 -67.87 -4.18
CA GLY A 7 -27.68 -68.67 -2.98
C GLY A 7 -26.24 -69.05 -2.59
N ARG A 8 -25.94 -68.84 -1.31
CA ARG A 8 -24.65 -68.90 -0.61
C ARG A 8 -24.14 -70.35 -0.42
N ARG A 9 -22.83 -70.57 -0.55
CA ARG A 9 -22.02 -71.58 0.21
C ARG A 9 -20.68 -70.89 0.50
N LYS A 10 -20.36 -70.35 1.68
CA LYS A 10 -20.20 -70.87 3.06
C LYS A 10 -19.16 -72.00 3.17
N LEU A 11 -17.96 -71.65 3.62
CA LEU A 11 -17.11 -72.46 4.50
C LEU A 11 -16.06 -71.54 5.13
N GLU A 12 -16.34 -71.02 6.33
CA GLU A 12 -15.71 -71.47 7.60
C GLU A 12 -14.45 -70.66 7.94
N THR A 13 -14.65 -69.67 8.81
CA THR A 13 -13.64 -69.15 9.75
C THR A 13 -13.21 -70.29 10.67
N PRO A 14 -11.94 -70.36 11.08
CA PRO A 14 -11.66 -69.91 12.44
C PRO A 14 -10.33 -69.17 12.64
N PHE A 15 -10.36 -68.26 13.63
CA PHE A 15 -9.28 -67.92 14.57
C PHE A 15 -8.18 -66.92 14.16
N LEU A 16 -8.31 -65.72 14.76
CA LEU A 16 -7.24 -64.85 15.29
C LEU A 16 -6.18 -65.67 16.07
N PRO A 17 -4.93 -65.17 16.30
CA PRO A 17 -4.62 -63.78 16.64
C PRO A 17 -3.43 -63.14 15.89
N GLN A 18 -3.40 -61.81 15.95
CA GLN A 18 -2.25 -60.91 15.75
C GLN A 18 -0.95 -61.46 16.41
N PRO A 19 0.29 -61.04 16.02
CA PRO A 19 0.59 -59.62 15.86
C PRO A 19 1.78 -59.21 14.96
N LEU A 20 2.03 -57.89 15.01
CA LEU A 20 3.31 -57.18 14.89
C LEU A 20 3.80 -56.76 13.49
N SER A 21 3.55 -55.47 13.24
CA SER A 21 4.55 -54.44 12.90
C SER A 21 5.41 -54.59 11.65
N CYS A 22 5.26 -53.64 10.71
CA CYS A 22 6.39 -52.90 10.15
C CYS A 22 5.95 -51.49 9.66
N PRO A 23 6.83 -50.47 9.74
CA PRO A 23 6.45 -49.06 9.75
C PRO A 23 6.86 -48.38 8.44
N GLU A 24 5.98 -48.34 7.45
CA GLU A 24 6.28 -47.67 6.16
C GLU A 24 5.48 -46.37 5.93
N SER A 25 4.62 -45.98 6.85
CA SER A 25 3.73 -44.82 6.68
C SER A 25 4.07 -43.63 7.60
N MET A 26 5.35 -43.39 7.90
CA MET A 26 5.76 -42.27 8.76
C MET A 26 6.92 -41.42 8.19
N MET A 27 7.36 -41.70 6.96
CA MET A 27 8.42 -40.90 6.29
C MET A 27 7.85 -39.93 5.25
N ALA A 28 6.75 -40.30 4.58
CA ALA A 28 6.14 -39.45 3.55
C ALA A 28 5.47 -38.20 4.15
N TRP A 29 4.77 -38.33 5.29
CA TRP A 29 4.13 -37.18 5.95
C TRP A 29 5.13 -36.19 6.52
N SER A 30 6.27 -36.66 7.03
CA SER A 30 7.30 -35.83 7.66
C SER A 30 7.93 -34.82 6.71
N LEU A 31 8.11 -35.18 5.43
CA LEU A 31 8.66 -34.27 4.41
C LEU A 31 7.68 -33.16 4.00
N VAL A 32 6.39 -33.47 3.94
CA VAL A 32 5.34 -32.48 3.64
C VAL A 32 5.19 -31.50 4.81
N PHE A 33 5.19 -32.00 6.05
CA PHE A 33 5.15 -31.16 7.24
C PHE A 33 6.39 -30.26 7.34
N LEU A 34 7.59 -30.75 7.02
CA LEU A 34 8.80 -29.94 6.99
C LEU A 34 8.74 -28.82 5.94
N SER A 35 8.17 -29.11 4.76
CA SER A 35 8.02 -28.12 3.69
C SER A 35 7.03 -26.99 4.03
N VAL A 36 5.92 -27.33 4.71
CA VAL A 36 4.92 -26.37 5.17
C VAL A 36 5.48 -25.48 6.28
N VAL A 37 6.21 -26.08 7.23
CA VAL A 37 6.86 -25.34 8.31
C VAL A 37 7.92 -24.37 7.75
N LEU A 38 8.71 -24.81 6.77
CA LEU A 38 9.72 -23.97 6.12
C LEU A 38 9.09 -22.78 5.35
N LEU A 39 7.93 -22.98 4.71
CA LEU A 39 7.20 -21.91 4.03
C LEU A 39 6.52 -20.92 4.99
N SER A 40 6.10 -21.37 6.18
CA SER A 40 5.52 -20.49 7.21
C SER A 40 6.54 -19.66 7.98
N ALA A 41 7.83 -20.01 7.88
CA ALA A 41 8.93 -19.34 8.56
C ALA A 41 9.61 -18.24 7.73
N PHE A 42 9.18 -17.99 6.49
CA PHE A 42 9.59 -16.80 5.76
C PHE A 42 8.76 -15.62 6.27
N PRO A 43 9.33 -14.68 7.07
CA PRO A 43 8.68 -13.41 7.27
C PRO A 43 8.36 -12.85 5.88
N GLY A 44 7.08 -12.65 5.59
CA GLY A 44 6.64 -11.99 4.36
C GLY A 44 7.41 -10.68 4.19
N PRO A 45 7.57 -10.17 2.96
CA PRO A 45 8.34 -8.96 2.70
C PRO A 45 7.84 -7.86 3.62
N SER A 46 8.59 -7.58 4.69
CA SER A 46 8.41 -6.35 5.45
C SER A 46 8.55 -5.25 4.42
N ALA A 47 7.51 -4.43 4.29
CA ALA A 47 7.63 -3.14 3.62
C ALA A 47 8.58 -2.28 4.47
N GLY A 48 9.88 -2.61 4.41
CA GLY A 48 10.94 -1.75 4.89
C GLY A 48 10.90 -0.54 3.99
N GLY A 49 10.43 0.58 4.52
CA GLY A 49 10.45 1.86 3.83
C GLY A 49 11.88 2.10 3.36
N HIS A 50 12.11 2.02 2.06
CA HIS A 50 13.40 2.42 1.51
C HIS A 50 13.52 3.93 1.70
N PRO A 51 14.65 4.43 2.22
CA PRO A 51 14.89 5.87 2.28
C PRO A 51 14.88 6.43 0.85
N MET A 52 13.78 7.09 0.48
CA MET A 52 13.67 7.71 -0.83
C MET A 52 14.49 9.00 -0.87
N PRO A 53 15.15 9.30 -2.01
CA PRO A 53 15.91 10.53 -2.16
C PRO A 53 14.99 11.75 -2.07
N LYS A 54 15.47 12.80 -1.38
CA LYS A 54 14.77 14.07 -1.25
C LYS A 54 14.52 14.70 -2.63
N LEU A 55 13.29 15.18 -2.87
CA LEU A 55 12.98 15.88 -4.14
C LEU A 55 13.65 17.26 -4.19
N ALA A 56 13.78 17.91 -3.03
CA ALA A 56 14.41 19.20 -2.85
C ALA A 56 14.99 19.30 -1.44
N ASP A 57 15.95 20.21 -1.24
CA ASP A 57 16.50 20.52 0.09
C ASP A 57 15.74 21.66 0.79
N ARG A 58 14.93 22.43 0.03
CA ARG A 58 14.25 23.64 0.48
C ARG A 58 12.84 23.72 -0.13
N LYS A 59 11.91 24.31 0.61
CA LYS A 59 10.51 24.54 0.24
C LYS A 59 10.07 25.94 0.66
N MET A 60 9.17 26.53 -0.11
CA MET A 60 8.51 27.79 0.23
C MET A 60 7.13 27.50 0.81
N CYS A 61 6.85 28.08 1.97
CA CYS A 61 5.60 27.91 2.71
C CYS A 61 4.99 29.27 3.05
N ALA A 62 3.72 29.25 3.47
CA ALA A 62 3.02 30.44 3.98
C ALA A 62 3.48 30.82 5.40
N ASP A 63 3.96 29.85 6.17
CA ASP A 63 4.42 29.94 7.55
C ASP A 63 5.54 28.91 7.81
N GLU A 64 6.25 29.03 8.93
CA GLU A 64 7.39 28.16 9.29
C GLU A 64 6.99 26.69 9.44
N GLU A 65 5.76 26.41 9.85
CA GLU A 65 5.23 25.05 10.04
C GLU A 65 4.56 24.50 8.78
N CYS A 66 4.47 25.28 7.69
CA CYS A 66 3.75 24.95 6.46
C CYS A 66 2.30 24.47 6.73
N SER A 67 1.69 25.01 7.78
CA SER A 67 0.36 24.61 8.27
C SER A 67 -0.77 25.30 7.52
N HIS A 68 -0.50 26.46 6.91
CA HIS A 68 -1.50 27.22 6.16
C HIS A 68 -1.30 27.05 4.65
N PRO A 69 -2.40 26.96 3.88
CA PRO A 69 -2.32 26.90 2.43
C PRO A 69 -1.86 28.25 1.85
N ILE A 70 -0.98 28.18 0.86
CA ILE A 70 -0.50 29.28 0.04
C ILE A 70 -1.60 29.71 -0.94
N SER A 71 -2.17 28.74 -1.65
CA SER A 71 -3.12 28.99 -2.73
C SER A 71 -4.08 27.83 -2.91
N MET A 72 -5.23 28.13 -3.50
CA MET A 72 -6.18 27.16 -4.03
C MET A 72 -5.97 27.08 -5.54
N ALA A 73 -5.84 25.86 -6.05
CA ALA A 73 -5.62 25.57 -7.45
C ALA A 73 -6.64 24.54 -7.95
N VAL A 74 -6.93 24.58 -9.24
CA VAL A 74 -7.81 23.61 -9.91
C VAL A 74 -6.96 22.76 -10.86
N ALA A 75 -7.16 21.45 -10.81
CA ALA A 75 -6.49 20.51 -11.70
C ALA A 75 -6.99 20.67 -13.15
N LEU A 76 -6.06 20.84 -14.08
CA LEU A 76 -6.30 20.94 -15.52
C LEU A 76 -6.22 19.59 -16.22
N GLN A 77 -5.46 18.65 -15.67
CA GLN A 77 -5.14 17.35 -16.26
C GLN A 77 -5.11 16.27 -15.18
N ASP A 78 -5.35 15.03 -15.59
CA ASP A 78 -5.19 13.87 -14.74
C ASP A 78 -3.71 13.56 -14.49
N TYR A 79 -3.39 13.18 -13.26
CA TYR A 79 -2.07 12.76 -12.84
C TYR A 79 -2.20 11.63 -11.82
N VAL A 80 -1.65 10.47 -12.18
CA VAL A 80 -1.61 9.30 -11.30
C VAL A 80 -0.26 9.29 -10.58
N ALA A 81 -0.32 9.20 -9.24
CA ALA A 81 0.88 9.17 -8.41
C ALA A 81 1.76 7.95 -8.77
N PRO A 82 3.04 8.15 -9.13
CA PRO A 82 3.95 7.03 -9.40
C PRO A 82 4.39 6.33 -8.11
N ASP A 83 4.54 7.10 -7.03
CA ASP A 83 4.91 6.62 -5.69
C ASP A 83 3.96 7.21 -4.64
N CYS A 84 4.00 6.66 -3.43
CA CYS A 84 3.26 7.13 -2.27
C CYS A 84 3.55 8.59 -1.85
N ARG A 85 4.67 9.18 -2.25
CA ARG A 85 4.98 10.62 -2.01
C ARG A 85 4.11 11.56 -2.83
N PHE A 86 3.62 11.09 -3.96
CA PHE A 86 2.86 11.91 -4.90
C PHE A 86 1.36 11.75 -4.65
N LEU A 87 0.60 12.78 -4.99
CA LEU A 87 -0.85 12.75 -4.98
C LEU A 87 -1.39 12.38 -6.35
N THR A 88 -2.39 11.50 -6.35
CA THR A 88 -3.23 11.28 -7.53
C THR A 88 -4.25 12.40 -7.58
N ILE A 89 -4.32 13.08 -8.71
CA ILE A 89 -5.17 14.26 -8.94
C ILE A 89 -5.87 14.05 -10.27
N TYR A 90 -7.18 14.29 -10.29
CA TYR A 90 -7.99 14.23 -11.49
C TYR A 90 -8.44 15.63 -11.92
N GLN A 91 -8.66 15.80 -13.21
CA GLN A 91 -9.10 17.06 -13.81
C GLN A 91 -10.38 17.58 -13.11
N GLY A 92 -10.39 18.87 -12.82
CA GLY A 92 -11.50 19.55 -12.14
C GLY A 92 -11.46 19.47 -10.61
N GLN A 93 -10.58 18.65 -10.02
CA GLN A 93 -10.42 18.64 -8.57
C GLN A 93 -9.77 19.92 -8.05
N VAL A 94 -10.23 20.36 -6.88
CA VAL A 94 -9.64 21.49 -6.16
C VAL A 94 -8.50 20.98 -5.27
N VAL A 95 -7.36 21.66 -5.34
CA VAL A 95 -6.13 21.30 -4.63
C VAL A 95 -5.67 22.51 -3.81
N TYR A 96 -5.47 22.30 -2.52
CA TYR A 96 -4.88 23.29 -1.63
C TYR A 96 -3.36 23.10 -1.62
N VAL A 97 -2.63 24.13 -2.03
CA VAL A 97 -1.17 24.13 -2.09
C VAL A 97 -0.61 24.63 -0.76
N PHE A 98 0.20 23.83 -0.08
CA PHE A 98 0.82 24.18 1.21
C PHE A 98 2.31 24.49 1.08
N SER A 99 2.99 23.91 0.09
CA SER A 99 4.41 24.15 -0.14
C SER A 99 4.77 24.15 -1.62
N LYS A 100 5.78 24.95 -1.98
CA LYS A 100 6.39 24.96 -3.33
C LYS A 100 7.86 24.61 -3.20
N LEU A 101 8.30 23.48 -3.75
CA LEU A 101 9.71 23.06 -3.62
C LEU A 101 10.64 24.00 -4.40
N LYS A 102 11.92 24.05 -3.99
CA LYS A 102 12.97 24.84 -4.67
C LYS A 102 14.10 23.95 -5.20
N GLY A 103 14.94 24.53 -6.05
CA GLY A 103 16.13 23.85 -6.58
C GLY A 103 15.78 22.73 -7.57
N ARG A 104 16.26 21.51 -7.26
CA ARG A 104 16.05 20.32 -8.12
C ARG A 104 14.57 19.95 -8.25
N GLY A 105 13.80 20.13 -7.18
CA GLY A 105 12.38 19.77 -7.12
C GLY A 105 11.42 20.89 -7.50
N ARG A 106 11.88 22.01 -8.07
CA ARG A 106 11.04 23.23 -8.30
C ARG A 106 9.76 23.02 -9.13
N LEU A 107 9.70 21.92 -9.87
CA LEU A 107 8.54 21.55 -10.68
C LEU A 107 7.41 20.95 -9.83
N PHE A 108 7.70 20.55 -8.59
CA PHE A 108 6.75 19.88 -7.71
C PHE A 108 6.29 20.82 -6.60
N TRP A 109 4.99 20.84 -6.37
CA TRP A 109 4.34 21.49 -5.25
C TRP A 109 3.76 20.44 -4.31
N GLY A 110 3.67 20.76 -3.03
CA GLY A 110 3.07 19.92 -2.01
C GLY A 110 1.71 20.49 -1.60
N GLY A 111 0.71 19.63 -1.51
CA GLY A 111 -0.63 20.04 -1.16
C GLY A 111 -1.53 18.88 -0.77
N SER A 112 -2.84 19.16 -0.72
CA SER A 112 -3.88 18.14 -0.56
C SER A 112 -5.04 18.42 -1.50
N VAL A 113 -5.64 17.35 -2.02
CA VAL A 113 -6.91 17.44 -2.73
C VAL A 113 -8.03 17.73 -1.72
N GLN A 114 -9.00 18.55 -2.11
CA GLN A 114 -10.21 18.74 -1.33
C GLN A 114 -10.99 17.41 -1.26
N GLY A 115 -11.13 16.87 -0.06
CA GLY A 115 -11.93 15.66 0.16
C GLY A 115 -13.44 15.92 0.03
N ASP A 116 -14.20 14.85 -0.10
CA ASP A 116 -15.66 14.93 -0.19
C ASP A 116 -16.30 15.39 1.13
N TYR A 117 -17.54 15.91 1.01
CA TYR A 117 -18.31 16.72 1.97
C TYR A 117 -18.50 16.15 3.39
N TYR A 118 -18.12 14.90 3.66
CA TYR A 118 -18.05 14.31 5.00
C TYR A 118 -16.58 14.02 5.34
N GLY A 119 -15.88 15.05 5.83
CA GLY A 119 -14.45 15.06 6.10
C GLY A 119 -14.00 14.19 7.26
N ASP A 120 -14.04 12.87 7.09
CA ASP A 120 -13.66 11.90 8.12
C ASP A 120 -12.23 11.34 7.97
N GLY A 121 -11.36 12.09 7.28
CA GLY A 121 -9.95 11.73 7.13
C GLY A 121 -9.06 12.96 7.07
N ALA A 122 -7.92 12.90 7.76
CA ALA A 122 -6.85 13.88 7.57
C ALA A 122 -6.49 13.92 6.07
N ALA A 123 -6.58 15.11 5.49
CA ALA A 123 -6.35 15.29 4.07
C ALA A 123 -4.89 14.88 3.74
N ARG A 124 -4.73 13.86 2.89
CA ARG A 124 -3.41 13.27 2.60
C ARG A 124 -2.55 14.31 1.90
N LEU A 125 -1.43 14.66 2.51
CA LEU A 125 -0.43 15.51 1.88
C LEU A 125 0.41 14.70 0.90
N GLY A 126 0.72 15.31 -0.23
CA GLY A 126 1.71 14.77 -1.16
C GLY A 126 2.04 15.75 -2.27
N TYR A 127 2.95 15.32 -3.14
CA TYR A 127 3.51 16.16 -4.19
C TYR A 127 2.82 15.95 -5.54
N PHE A 128 2.81 16.98 -6.36
CA PHE A 128 2.32 16.94 -7.73
C PHE A 128 3.03 17.99 -8.58
N PRO A 129 3.14 17.79 -9.90
CA PRO A 129 3.75 18.78 -10.78
C PRO A 129 2.93 20.07 -10.82
N SER A 130 3.56 21.23 -10.80
CA SER A 130 2.84 22.51 -10.85
C SER A 130 2.12 22.73 -12.19
N SER A 131 2.57 22.08 -13.27
CA SER A 131 2.03 22.23 -14.61
C SER A 131 0.64 21.62 -14.82
N ILE A 132 0.19 20.73 -13.93
CA ILE A 132 -1.13 20.08 -14.05
C ILE A 132 -2.23 20.86 -13.31
N VAL A 133 -1.88 21.91 -12.57
CA VAL A 133 -2.84 22.74 -11.83
C VAL A 133 -2.77 24.19 -12.29
N ARG A 134 -3.88 24.90 -12.15
CA ARG A 134 -3.95 26.36 -12.30
C ARG A 134 -4.28 26.97 -10.96
N GLU A 135 -3.39 27.83 -10.45
CA GLU A 135 -3.69 28.61 -9.25
C GLU A 135 -4.83 29.59 -9.54
N ASP A 136 -5.90 29.50 -8.76
CA ASP A 136 -7.11 30.30 -8.95
C ASP A 136 -7.16 31.44 -7.92
N GLN A 137 -6.86 31.12 -6.65
CA GLN A 137 -6.84 32.09 -5.56
C GLN A 137 -5.57 31.92 -4.71
N THR A 138 -4.84 33.02 -4.50
CA THR A 138 -3.76 33.05 -3.50
C THR A 138 -4.36 33.40 -2.14
N LEU A 139 -4.24 32.49 -1.18
CA LEU A 139 -4.75 32.66 0.19
C LEU A 139 -3.71 33.35 1.07
N ARG A 140 -2.46 32.90 0.99
CA ARG A 140 -1.31 33.48 1.69
C ARG A 140 -0.08 33.50 0.81
N PRO A 141 0.78 34.52 0.92
CA PRO A 141 1.98 34.59 0.11
C PRO A 141 3.02 33.58 0.60
N ALA A 142 3.60 32.79 -0.30
CA ALA A 142 4.70 31.88 0.01
C ALA A 142 6.01 32.67 0.18
N LYS A 143 6.27 33.18 1.38
CA LYS A 143 7.45 34.02 1.68
C LYS A 143 8.49 33.32 2.54
N THR A 144 8.08 32.30 3.28
CA THR A 144 8.94 31.61 4.23
C THR A 144 9.70 30.49 3.53
N ASP A 145 11.04 30.55 3.56
CA ASP A 145 11.91 29.54 2.97
C ASP A 145 12.38 28.56 4.05
N VAL A 146 11.80 27.37 4.06
CA VAL A 146 12.02 26.31 5.06
C VAL A 146 12.90 25.21 4.46
N LYS A 147 13.79 24.64 5.27
CA LYS A 147 14.56 23.44 4.90
C LYS A 147 13.64 22.22 4.91
N THR A 148 13.78 21.33 3.95
CA THR A 148 12.97 20.09 3.91
C THR A 148 13.56 19.02 4.84
N ASP A 149 12.69 18.38 5.60
CA ASP A 149 13.04 17.29 6.49
C ASP A 149 12.92 15.92 5.80
N ILE A 150 13.31 14.86 6.50
CA ILE A 150 13.17 13.49 5.98
C ILE A 150 11.70 13.08 5.95
N TRP A 151 10.93 13.52 6.96
CA TRP A 151 9.50 13.25 7.08
C TRP A 151 8.66 13.87 5.96
N ASP A 152 9.13 14.95 5.34
CA ASP A 152 8.48 15.60 4.20
C ASP A 152 8.34 14.69 2.98
N PHE A 153 9.19 13.66 2.87
CA PHE A 153 9.22 12.73 1.74
C PHE A 153 8.95 11.29 2.17
N TYR A 154 8.51 11.09 3.41
CA TYR A 154 8.21 9.78 3.95
C TYR A 154 6.77 9.37 3.59
N CYS A 155 6.57 8.09 3.29
CA CYS A 155 5.25 7.55 3.03
C CYS A 155 4.66 7.01 4.34
N GLN A 156 3.50 7.57 4.72
CA GLN A 156 2.68 7.03 5.81
C GLN A 156 1.84 5.86 5.33
#